data_AF-A0A5Q0M517-F1
#
_entry.id   AF-A0A5Q0M517-F1
#
_cell.length_a   1.000
_cell.length_b   1.000
_cell.length_c   1.000
_cell.angle_alpha   90.00
_cell.angle_beta   90.00
_cell.angle_gamma   90.00
#
_symmetry.space_group_name_H-M   'P 1'
#
loop_
_entity.id
_entity.type
_entity.pdbx_description
1 polymer ?
#
loop_
_entity_poly.entity_id
_entity_poly.type
_entity_poly.pdbx_seq_one_letter_code
_entity_poly.pdbx_strand_id
1 'polypeptide(L)'
;MKDETHTAEHLYTVEVEGRNVTVRDVMVAAFTYRIKLEELLGSPRQVVHCYRLWRRLEQPDEPPMTRLDIKYATAWRDAHEQAWQVAQVFLTDPHTKTFVLRLAIP
;
A
#
# COMPACT_ATOMS: atom_id res chain seq x y z
N MET A 1 16.60 20.23 19.13
CA MET A 1 15.37 20.01 18.34
C MET A 1 15.51 18.61 17.76
N LYS A 2 14.86 17.62 18.36
CA LYS A 2 15.06 16.20 18.01
C LYS A 2 14.25 15.87 16.75
N ASP A 3 14.87 15.13 15.84
CA ASP A 3 14.30 14.53 14.64
C ASP A 3 12.96 13.84 14.89
N GLU A 4 11.85 14.51 14.58
CA GLU A 4 10.52 13.89 14.48
C GLU A 4 10.20 13.45 13.05
N THR A 5 11.09 13.72 12.08
CA THR A 5 10.92 13.40 10.66
C THR A 5 11.28 11.94 10.33
N HIS A 6 12.24 11.34 11.03
CA HIS A 6 12.75 10.00 10.68
C HIS A 6 11.83 8.83 11.07
N THR A 7 10.85 9.03 11.96
CA THR A 7 9.90 7.97 12.35
C THR A 7 8.69 7.85 11.41
N ALA A 8 8.42 8.87 10.58
CA ALA A 8 7.34 8.81 9.59
C ALA A 8 7.71 7.97 8.35
N GLU A 9 9.01 7.79 8.09
CA GLU A 9 9.52 7.19 6.83
C GLU A 9 9.35 5.66 6.75
N HIS A 10 9.08 4.96 7.86
CA HIS A 10 9.09 3.50 7.91
C HIS A 10 7.78 2.90 8.47
N LEU A 11 6.62 3.41 8.07
CA LEU A 11 5.35 2.81 8.51
C LEU A 11 4.97 1.54 7.73
N TYR A 12 5.48 1.41 6.51
CA TYR A 12 5.25 0.26 5.65
C TYR A 12 6.31 0.17 4.55
N THR A 13 6.45 -1.00 3.96
CA THR A 13 7.19 -1.23 2.72
C THR A 13 6.24 -1.74 1.64
N VAL A 14 6.60 -1.52 0.38
CA VAL A 14 5.95 -2.18 -0.76
C VAL A 14 6.91 -3.22 -1.30
N GLU A 15 6.48 -4.46 -1.26
CA GLU A 15 7.18 -5.60 -1.84
C GLU A 15 6.58 -5.95 -3.20
N VAL A 16 7.39 -6.60 -4.06
CA VAL A 16 6.90 -7.26 -5.26
C VAL A 16 7.03 -8.75 -5.06
N GLU A 17 5.91 -9.45 -5.08
CA GLU A 17 5.86 -10.91 -5.00
C GLU A 17 5.58 -11.50 -6.38
N GLY A 18 6.15 -12.67 -6.67
CA GLY A 18 5.95 -13.35 -7.96
C GLY A 18 7.18 -14.11 -8.43
N ARG A 19 7.13 -14.62 -9.66
CA ARG A 19 8.27 -15.34 -10.26
C ARG A 19 9.27 -14.36 -10.87
N ASN A 20 10.57 -14.67 -10.73
CA ASN A 20 11.67 -13.92 -11.35
C ASN A 20 11.60 -12.41 -11.07
N VAL A 21 11.42 -12.03 -9.81
CA VAL A 21 11.44 -10.62 -9.37
C VAL A 21 12.82 -10.03 -9.65
N THR A 22 12.84 -8.89 -10.32
CA THR A 22 14.06 -8.19 -10.73
C THR A 22 14.29 -6.92 -9.91
N VAL A 23 15.51 -6.37 -10.00
CA VAL A 23 15.84 -5.07 -9.40
C VAL A 23 14.93 -3.96 -9.94
N ARG A 24 14.53 -4.00 -11.22
CA ARG A 24 13.61 -3.01 -11.80
C ARG A 24 12.23 -3.07 -11.14
N ASP A 25 11.72 -4.28 -10.89
CA ASP A 25 10.41 -4.45 -10.26
C ASP A 25 10.39 -3.83 -8.86
N VAL A 26 11.45 -4.05 -8.08
CA VAL A 26 11.57 -3.53 -6.71
C VAL A 26 11.87 -2.03 -6.71
N MET A 27 12.84 -1.56 -7.49
CA MET A 27 13.33 -0.18 -7.40
C MET A 27 12.46 0.83 -8.16
N VAL A 28 11.80 0.41 -9.24
CA VAL A 28 10.99 1.30 -10.07
C VAL A 28 9.51 1.03 -9.84
N ALA A 29 9.05 -0.19 -10.11
CA ALA A 29 7.62 -0.47 -10.06
C ALA A 29 7.05 -0.33 -8.65
N ALA A 30 7.70 -0.93 -7.63
CA ALA A 30 7.25 -0.82 -6.24
C ALA A 30 7.35 0.62 -5.71
N PHE A 31 8.39 1.36 -6.10
CA PHE A 31 8.54 2.77 -5.73
C PHE A 31 7.43 3.62 -6.35
N THR A 32 7.16 3.48 -7.64
CA THR A 32 6.05 4.17 -8.33
C THR A 32 4.70 3.84 -7.70
N TYR A 33 4.46 2.56 -7.39
CA TYR A 33 3.25 2.12 -6.71
C TYR A 33 3.09 2.82 -5.34
N ARG A 34 4.16 2.85 -4.53
CA ARG A 34 4.17 3.52 -3.21
C ARG A 34 3.85 5.01 -3.32
N ILE A 35 4.55 5.72 -4.20
CA ILE A 35 4.33 7.16 -4.42
C ILE A 35 2.88 7.40 -4.83
N LYS A 36 2.33 6.56 -5.71
CA LYS A 36 0.95 6.74 -6.17
C LYS A 36 -0.08 6.54 -5.05
N LEU A 37 0.15 5.59 -4.15
CA LEU A 37 -0.70 5.44 -2.95
C LEU A 37 -0.65 6.68 -2.06
N GLU A 38 0.54 7.22 -1.81
CA GLU A 38 0.72 8.43 -0.99
C GLU A 38 0.10 9.66 -1.64
N GLU A 39 0.16 9.82 -2.97
CA GLU A 39 -0.54 10.87 -3.69
C GLU A 39 -2.07 10.80 -3.53
N LEU A 40 -2.63 9.59 -3.63
CA LEU A 40 -4.09 9.38 -3.62
C LEU A 40 -4.69 9.43 -2.21
N LEU A 41 -3.94 8.96 -1.20
CA LEU A 41 -4.40 8.85 0.18
C LEU A 41 -3.81 9.94 1.08
N GLY A 42 -2.80 10.68 0.63
CA GLY A 42 -2.24 11.86 1.30
C GLY A 42 -0.90 11.60 2.00
N SER A 43 -0.88 10.80 3.06
CA SER A 43 0.35 10.57 3.85
C SER A 43 0.60 9.10 4.14
N PRO A 44 1.84 8.68 4.48
CA PRO A 44 2.13 7.31 4.90
C PRO A 44 1.25 6.83 6.05
N ARG A 45 0.90 7.72 6.99
CA ARG A 45 -0.04 7.40 8.10
C ARG A 45 -1.44 7.09 7.58
N GLN A 46 -1.93 7.88 6.61
CA GLN A 46 -3.24 7.67 6.03
C GLN A 46 -3.30 6.40 5.18
N VAL A 47 -2.22 6.09 4.45
CA VAL A 47 -2.03 4.82 3.73
C VAL A 47 -2.19 3.64 4.69
N VAL A 48 -1.44 3.63 5.80
CA VAL A 48 -1.51 2.57 6.82
C VAL A 48 -2.90 2.48 7.46
N HIS A 49 -3.53 3.62 7.76
CA HIS A 49 -4.86 3.65 8.35
C HIS A 49 -5.91 3.02 7.42
N CYS A 50 -5.96 3.46 6.16
CA CYS A 50 -6.88 2.91 5.17
C CYS A 50 -6.61 1.42 4.90
N TYR A 51 -5.34 1.00 4.80
CA TYR A 51 -4.96 -0.40 4.63
C TYR A 51 -5.44 -1.29 5.79
N ARG A 52 -5.24 -0.85 7.05
CA ARG A 52 -5.70 -1.60 8.23
C ARG A 52 -7.21 -1.79 8.23
N LEU A 53 -7.96 -0.74 7.90
CA LEU A 53 -9.43 -0.82 7.84
C LEU A 53 -9.90 -1.72 6.71
N TRP A 54 -9.22 -1.71 5.55
CA TRP A 54 -9.50 -2.66 4.48
C TRP A 54 -9.20 -4.11 4.90
N ARG A 55 -8.05 -4.39 5.52
CA ARG A 55 -7.72 -5.73 6.04
C ARG A 55 -8.73 -6.22 7.07
N ARG A 56 -9.27 -5.31 7.88
CA ARG A 56 -10.33 -5.60 8.84
C ARG A 56 -11.64 -5.99 8.16
N LEU A 57 -12.01 -5.35 7.04
CA LEU A 57 -13.18 -5.76 6.24
C LEU A 57 -13.06 -7.19 5.68
N GLU A 58 -11.84 -7.67 5.45
CA GLU A 58 -11.60 -9.04 4.97
C GLU A 58 -11.69 -10.09 6.08
N GLN A 59 -11.80 -9.68 7.35
CA GLN A 59 -11.84 -10.58 8.51
C GLN A 59 -13.28 -10.72 9.02
N PRO A 60 -13.86 -11.94 8.99
CA PRO A 60 -15.26 -12.16 9.35
C PRO A 60 -15.54 -12.01 10.86
N ASP A 61 -14.52 -12.12 11.72
CA ASP A 61 -14.66 -12.15 13.18
C ASP A 61 -14.47 -10.78 13.86
N GLU A 62 -14.28 -9.71 13.08
CA GLU A 62 -14.02 -8.37 13.59
C GLU A 62 -15.31 -7.61 13.95
N PRO A 63 -15.30 -6.72 14.97
CA PRO A 63 -16.49 -5.96 15.33
C PRO A 63 -17.01 -5.10 14.17
N PRO A 64 -18.32 -4.74 14.17
CA PRO A 64 -18.91 -3.92 13.12
C PRO A 64 -18.14 -2.61 12.89
N MET A 65 -17.89 -2.30 11.62
CA MET A 65 -17.21 -1.07 11.21
C MET A 65 -18.20 0.09 11.08
N THR A 66 -17.74 1.30 11.42
CA THR A 66 -18.55 2.50 11.20
C THR A 66 -18.63 2.84 9.71
N ARG A 67 -19.58 3.68 9.30
CA ARG A 67 -19.65 4.17 7.92
C ARG A 67 -18.37 4.89 7.49
N LEU A 68 -17.73 5.60 8.43
CA LEU A 68 -16.46 6.28 8.17
C LEU A 68 -15.32 5.28 7.95
N ASP A 69 -15.27 4.22 8.75
CA ASP A 69 -14.27 3.16 8.58
C ASP A 69 -14.41 2.47 7.21
N ILE A 70 -15.65 2.16 6.82
CA ILE A 70 -15.95 1.58 5.50
C ILE A 70 -15.49 2.54 4.39
N LYS A 71 -15.72 3.85 4.54
CA LYS A 71 -15.27 4.86 3.56
C LYS A 71 -13.74 4.81 3.38
N TYR A 72 -12.97 4.74 4.47
CA TYR A 72 -11.51 4.66 4.37
C TYR A 72 -11.02 3.33 3.79
N ALA A 73 -11.67 2.23 4.14
CA ALA A 73 -11.36 0.93 3.56
C ALA A 73 -11.66 0.87 2.05
N THR A 74 -12.75 1.48 1.59
CA THR A 74 -13.05 1.64 0.16
C THR A 74 -12.01 2.53 -0.52
N ALA A 75 -11.62 3.65 0.11
CA ALA A 75 -10.58 4.52 -0.42
C ALA A 75 -9.25 3.78 -0.62
N TRP A 76 -8.89 2.85 0.27
CA TRP A 76 -7.74 1.97 0.06
C TRP A 76 -7.87 1.15 -1.23
N ARG A 77 -9.02 0.49 -1.46
CA ARG A 77 -9.24 -0.34 -2.65
C ARG A 77 -9.13 0.46 -3.93
N ASP A 78 -9.74 1.65 -3.97
CA ASP A 78 -9.71 2.51 -5.15
C ASP A 78 -8.30 3.04 -5.42
N ALA A 79 -7.56 3.38 -4.36
CA ALA A 79 -6.17 3.82 -4.48
C ALA A 79 -5.24 2.67 -4.90
N HIS A 80 -5.44 1.47 -4.37
CA HIS A 80 -4.70 0.26 -4.76
C HIS A 80 -4.86 -0.03 -6.25
N GLU A 81 -6.10 -0.02 -6.76
CA GLU A 81 -6.36 -0.26 -8.18
C GLU A 81 -5.69 0.80 -9.06
N GLN A 82 -5.83 2.09 -8.73
CA GLN A 82 -5.20 3.15 -9.51
C GLN A 82 -3.67 3.10 -9.45
N ALA A 83 -3.10 2.84 -8.27
CA ALA A 83 -1.66 2.66 -8.12
C ALA A 83 -1.15 1.44 -8.90
N TRP A 84 -1.92 0.35 -8.91
CA TRP A 84 -1.65 -0.83 -9.72
C TRP A 84 -1.58 -0.47 -11.21
N GLN A 85 -2.63 0.19 -11.73
CA GLN A 85 -2.71 0.54 -13.14
C GLN A 85 -1.52 1.38 -13.61
N VAL A 86 -1.03 2.28 -12.77
CA VAL A 86 0.13 3.13 -13.06
C VAL A 86 1.45 2.36 -12.94
N ALA A 87 1.60 1.52 -11.92
CA ALA A 87 2.89 0.89 -11.62
C ALA A 87 3.15 -0.39 -12.43
N GLN A 88 2.10 -1.11 -12.83
CA GLN A 88 2.24 -2.41 -13.49
C GLN A 88 3.01 -2.35 -14.82
N VAL A 89 2.99 -1.20 -15.51
CA VAL A 89 3.73 -1.00 -16.77
C VAL A 89 5.25 -1.05 -16.58
N PHE A 90 5.72 -0.91 -15.34
CA PHE A 90 7.13 -1.01 -14.99
C PHE A 90 7.54 -2.39 -14.51
N LEU A 91 6.58 -3.30 -14.29
CA LEU A 91 6.87 -4.70 -14.00
C LEU A 91 7.43 -5.39 -15.23
N THR A 92 8.44 -6.22 -15.02
CA THR A 92 9.08 -7.02 -16.06
C THR A 92 8.11 -8.05 -16.64
N ASP A 93 7.19 -8.53 -15.81
CA ASP A 93 6.04 -9.34 -16.23
C ASP A 93 4.87 -9.10 -15.24
N PRO A 94 3.85 -8.32 -15.63
CA PRO A 94 2.73 -7.96 -14.75
C PRO A 94 1.73 -9.11 -14.54
N HIS A 95 1.76 -10.18 -15.35
CA HIS A 95 0.82 -11.30 -15.20
C HIS A 95 1.24 -12.29 -14.10
N THR A 96 2.51 -12.26 -13.69
CA THR A 96 3.08 -13.21 -12.73
C THR A 96 3.53 -12.56 -11.42
N LYS A 97 3.26 -11.27 -11.25
CA LYS A 97 3.72 -10.47 -10.11
C LYS A 97 2.58 -9.69 -9.48
N THR A 98 2.75 -9.31 -8.23
CA THR A 98 1.84 -8.40 -7.52
C THR A 98 2.58 -7.50 -6.54
N PHE A 99 1.97 -6.36 -6.18
CA PHE A 99 2.46 -5.46 -5.15
C PHE A 99 1.83 -5.82 -3.81
N VAL A 100 2.63 -5.94 -2.78
CA VAL A 100 2.18 -6.25 -1.42
C VAL A 100 2.62 -5.15 -0.48
N LEU A 101 1.67 -4.54 0.23
CA LEU A 101 1.98 -3.60 1.30
C LEU A 101 2.23 -4.37 2.60
N ARG A 102 3.43 -4.25 3.17
CA ARG A 102 3.81 -4.81 4.47
C ARG A 102 3.91 -3.70 5.50
N LEU A 103 3.10 -3.78 6.56
CA LEU A 103 3.22 -2.84 7.67
C LEU A 103 4.52 -3.10 8.43
N ALA A 104 5.22 -2.04 8.82
CA ALA A 104 6.32 -2.16 9.75
C ALA A 104 5.81 -2.70 11.09
N ILE A 105 6.55 -3.64 11.67
CA ILE A 105 6.23 -4.19 12.99
C ILE A 105 6.47 -3.06 14.00
N PRO A 106 5.48 -2.75 14.87
CA PRO A 106 5.66 -1.77 15.94
C PRO A 106 6.65 -2.24 17.00
#